data_AF-A0A7C3HZ59-F1
#
_entry.id   AF-A0A7C3HZ59-F1
#
_cell.length_a   1.000
_cell.length_b   1.000
_cell.length_c   1.000
_cell.angle_alpha   90.00
_cell.angle_beta   90.00
_cell.angle_gamma   90.00
#
_symmetry.space_group_name_H-M   'P 1'
#
loop_
_entity.id
_entity.type
_entity.pdbx_description
1 polymer ?
#
loop_
_entity_poly.entity_id
_entity_poly.type
_entity_poly.pdbx_seq_one_letter_code
_entity_poly.pdbx_strand_id
1 'polypeptide(L)'
;MKRIYLLFFAAVLLISGCASNNISGNQEQKPVGYIITSDSIIFMFDASQYKYVTNQYTGEWVSIKKIPIRTVTLAGDFNSWSRSKNPMENDNGIYKLTFPLTDFQENKPYQFKFVLNEQWWVEPSPNMNDKYKTNLGNHSKNLSFIIQEN
;
A
#
# COMPACT_ATOMS: atom_id res chain seq x y z
N MET A 1 17.48 -39.24 -30.45
CA MET A 1 16.84 -40.07 -31.50
C MET A 1 16.50 -41.44 -30.90
N LYS A 2 15.28 -41.94 -31.16
CA LYS A 2 14.75 -43.31 -30.91
C LYS A 2 14.54 -43.68 -29.41
N ARG A 3 13.32 -43.55 -28.87
CA ARG A 3 12.12 -44.43 -28.95
C ARG A 3 12.32 -45.80 -28.29
N ILE A 4 11.51 -46.14 -27.27
CA ILE A 4 10.56 -47.27 -27.28
C ILE A 4 9.69 -47.24 -25.99
N TYR A 5 8.38 -47.38 -26.16
CA TYR A 5 7.35 -47.59 -25.13
C TYR A 5 7.03 -49.08 -25.04
N LEU A 6 6.60 -49.59 -23.87
CA LEU A 6 5.60 -50.69 -23.73
C LEU A 6 5.32 -50.96 -22.23
N LEU A 7 4.10 -50.84 -21.71
CA LEU A 7 3.08 -51.89 -21.46
C LEU A 7 2.20 -51.35 -20.30
N PHE A 8 0.91 -51.61 -20.05
CA PHE A 8 -0.25 -52.25 -20.68
C PHE A 8 -1.42 -52.01 -19.69
N PHE A 9 -2.67 -51.86 -20.16
CA PHE A 9 -3.94 -52.09 -19.44
C PHE A 9 -4.30 -51.11 -18.27
N ALA A 10 -5.54 -50.70 -17.99
CA ALA A 10 -6.86 -51.19 -18.30
C ALA A 10 -7.93 -50.07 -18.23
N ALA A 11 -9.14 -50.47 -18.60
CA ALA A 11 -10.35 -49.72 -18.87
C ALA A 11 -10.99 -48.88 -17.73
N VAL A 12 -11.58 -47.77 -18.17
CA VAL A 12 -12.91 -47.22 -17.85
C VAL A 12 -13.30 -46.99 -16.39
N LEU A 13 -13.55 -45.71 -16.06
CA LEU A 13 -14.69 -45.29 -15.24
C LEU A 13 -15.16 -43.90 -15.69
N LEU A 14 -16.32 -43.87 -16.33
CA LEU A 14 -17.10 -42.65 -16.53
C LEU A 14 -17.61 -42.23 -15.14
N ILE A 15 -17.07 -41.13 -14.60
CA ILE A 15 -17.72 -40.42 -13.51
C ILE A 15 -18.14 -39.06 -14.04
N SER A 16 -19.44 -38.88 -13.99
CA SER A 16 -20.22 -37.69 -14.27
C SER A 16 -19.53 -36.39 -13.85
N GLY A 17 -19.69 -35.37 -14.70
CA GLY A 17 -19.15 -34.05 -14.48
C GLY A 17 -19.58 -33.43 -13.15
N CYS A 18 -18.62 -32.75 -12.53
CA CYS A 18 -18.68 -31.34 -12.18
C CYS A 18 -17.21 -30.92 -12.00
N ALA A 19 -16.54 -30.54 -13.08
CA ALA A 19 -15.32 -29.75 -12.94
C ALA A 19 -15.77 -28.35 -12.47
N SER A 20 -15.81 -28.18 -11.15
CA SER A 20 -15.91 -26.86 -10.55
C SER A 20 -14.64 -26.12 -10.95
N ASN A 21 -14.79 -25.16 -11.85
CA ASN A 21 -13.73 -24.24 -12.19
C ASN A 21 -13.40 -23.46 -10.92
N ASN A 22 -12.30 -23.81 -10.25
CA ASN A 22 -11.65 -22.93 -9.30
C ASN A 22 -11.04 -21.77 -10.10
N ILE A 23 -11.89 -20.82 -10.51
CA ILE A 23 -11.43 -19.49 -10.88
C ILE A 23 -11.08 -18.80 -9.57
N SER A 24 -9.88 -19.08 -9.06
CA SER A 24 -9.21 -18.14 -8.17
C SER A 24 -8.92 -16.91 -9.00
N GLY A 25 -9.90 -16.01 -9.09
CA GLY A 25 -9.67 -14.66 -9.54
C GLY A 25 -8.72 -14.01 -8.54
N ASN A 26 -7.42 -14.10 -8.81
CA ASN A 26 -6.46 -13.19 -8.20
C ASN A 26 -6.82 -11.79 -8.72
N GLN A 27 -7.72 -11.12 -8.01
CA GLN A 27 -7.84 -9.68 -8.08
C GLN A 27 -6.48 -9.15 -7.63
N GLU A 28 -5.69 -8.63 -8.58
CA GLU A 28 -4.42 -7.99 -8.32
C GLU A 28 -4.65 -6.90 -7.26
N GLN A 29 -4.23 -7.16 -6.02
CA GLN A 29 -4.54 -6.28 -4.91
C GLN A 29 -3.81 -4.97 -5.16
N LYS A 30 -4.55 -3.86 -5.34
CA LYS A 30 -3.95 -2.54 -5.52
C LYS A 30 -2.95 -2.27 -4.38
N PRO A 31 -1.71 -1.90 -4.68
CA PRO A 31 -0.74 -1.50 -3.68
C PRO A 31 -1.31 -0.38 -2.80
N VAL A 32 -0.99 -0.44 -1.50
CA VAL A 32 -1.44 0.52 -0.50
C VAL A 32 -0.21 1.24 0.05
N GLY A 33 -0.19 2.56 -0.06
CA GLY A 33 0.85 3.40 0.52
C GLY A 33 2.14 3.46 -0.31
N TYR A 34 2.75 2.32 -0.64
CA TYR A 34 3.97 2.30 -1.45
C TYR A 34 4.22 0.97 -2.18
N ILE A 35 5.13 1.02 -3.16
CA ILE A 35 5.74 -0.11 -3.86
C ILE A 35 7.26 0.09 -3.81
N ILE A 36 8.02 -0.96 -3.51
CA ILE A 36 9.47 -0.98 -3.67
C ILE A 36 9.80 -1.70 -4.97
N THR A 37 10.66 -1.09 -5.78
CA THR A 37 11.21 -1.64 -7.02
C THR A 37 12.72 -1.89 -6.84
N SER A 38 13.45 -2.21 -7.91
CA SER A 38 14.89 -2.47 -7.84
C SER A 38 15.72 -1.23 -7.46
N ASP A 39 15.29 -0.03 -7.83
CA ASP A 39 16.07 1.20 -7.66
C ASP A 39 15.30 2.32 -6.95
N SER A 40 13.99 2.17 -6.80
CA SER A 40 13.10 3.22 -6.31
C SER A 40 12.05 2.70 -5.34
N ILE A 41 11.61 3.57 -4.44
CA ILE A 41 10.34 3.45 -3.72
C ILE A 41 9.34 4.43 -4.32
N ILE A 42 8.15 3.94 -4.65
CA ILE A 42 7.05 4.71 -5.22
C ILE A 42 5.94 4.77 -4.18
N PHE A 43 5.74 5.93 -3.58
CA PHE A 43 4.61 6.20 -2.70
C PHE A 43 3.35 6.45 -3.53
N MET A 44 2.25 5.81 -3.14
CA MET A 44 0.98 5.86 -3.85
C MET A 44 -0.17 6.08 -2.88
N PHE A 45 -1.00 7.07 -3.17
CA PHE A 45 -2.18 7.40 -2.40
C PHE A 45 -3.43 7.39 -3.29
N ASP A 46 -4.32 6.44 -3.00
CA ASP A 46 -5.69 6.37 -3.53
C ASP A 46 -6.66 6.65 -2.38
N ALA A 47 -7.36 7.79 -2.41
CA ALA A 47 -8.25 8.20 -1.31
C ALA A 47 -9.37 7.18 -1.03
N SER A 48 -9.75 6.35 -2.01
CA SER A 48 -10.77 5.32 -1.84
C SER A 48 -10.35 4.19 -0.89
N GLN A 49 -9.04 4.03 -0.65
CA GLN A 49 -8.48 3.03 0.27
C GLN A 49 -8.59 3.46 1.75
N TYR A 50 -8.89 4.74 2.02
CA TYR A 50 -8.90 5.31 3.36
C TYR A 50 -10.32 5.72 3.79
N LYS A 51 -10.54 5.79 5.10
CA LYS A 51 -11.86 6.14 5.68
C LYS A 51 -11.88 7.47 6.39
N TYR A 52 -10.80 7.79 7.09
CA TYR A 52 -10.73 8.93 7.99
C TYR A 52 -9.47 9.74 7.80
N VAL A 53 -9.58 11.01 8.16
CA VAL A 53 -8.46 11.92 8.36
C VAL A 53 -8.59 12.57 9.74
N THR A 54 -7.48 13.07 10.25
CA THR A 54 -7.45 13.85 11.50
C THR A 54 -7.01 15.28 11.19
N ASN A 55 -7.73 16.27 11.71
CA ASN A 55 -7.33 17.67 11.59
C ASN A 55 -6.09 17.95 12.46
N GLN A 56 -5.03 18.54 11.89
CA GLN A 56 -3.82 18.87 12.65
C GLN A 56 -4.06 19.83 13.83
N TYR A 57 -4.98 20.79 13.68
CA TYR A 57 -5.18 21.85 14.68
C TYR A 57 -6.16 21.44 15.77
N THR A 58 -7.23 20.72 15.42
CA THR A 58 -8.29 20.33 16.36
C THR A 58 -8.17 18.90 16.86
N GLY A 59 -7.43 18.03 16.15
CA GLY A 59 -7.40 16.60 16.43
C GLY A 59 -8.69 15.85 16.07
N GLU A 60 -9.65 16.52 15.42
CA GLU A 60 -10.94 15.93 15.07
C GLU A 60 -10.80 14.91 13.94
N TRP A 61 -11.44 13.75 14.12
CA TRP A 61 -11.55 12.71 13.11
C TRP A 61 -12.72 12.98 12.18
N VAL A 62 -12.45 13.09 10.89
CA VAL A 62 -13.45 13.38 9.86
C VAL A 62 -13.38 12.31 8.78
N SER A 63 -14.54 11.94 8.23
CA SER A 63 -14.56 11.05 7.05
C SER A 63 -13.83 11.71 5.89
N ILE A 64 -12.88 11.00 5.28
CA ILE A 64 -12.09 11.53 4.16
C ILE A 64 -12.96 11.98 2.98
N LYS A 65 -14.13 11.35 2.78
CA LYS A 65 -15.09 11.71 1.73
C LYS A 65 -15.65 13.13 1.86
N LYS A 66 -15.54 13.76 3.04
CA LYS A 66 -15.97 15.14 3.28
C LYS A 66 -14.88 16.16 2.93
N ILE A 67 -13.66 15.72 2.63
CA ILE A 67 -12.52 16.59 2.37
C ILE A 67 -12.32 16.75 0.85
N PRO A 68 -12.51 17.95 0.29
CA PRO A 68 -12.11 18.21 -1.09
C PRO A 68 -10.58 18.19 -1.18
N ILE A 69 -10.02 17.21 -1.89
CA ILE A 69 -8.57 17.04 -2.01
C ILE A 69 -8.03 18.01 -3.07
N ARG A 70 -7.23 18.98 -2.64
CA ARG A 70 -6.55 19.96 -3.50
C ARG A 70 -5.08 19.61 -3.66
N THR A 71 -4.43 19.23 -2.57
CA THR A 71 -3.05 18.77 -2.54
C THR A 71 -2.89 17.54 -1.68
N VAL A 72 -1.91 16.72 -2.02
CA VAL A 72 -1.44 15.60 -1.20
C VAL A 72 0.06 15.76 -1.05
N THR A 73 0.55 15.73 0.19
CA THR A 73 1.97 15.73 0.51
C THR A 73 2.33 14.47 1.27
N LEU A 74 3.59 14.04 1.12
CA LEU A 74 4.14 12.92 1.84
C LEU A 74 4.97 13.43 3.03
N ALA A 75 4.56 13.09 4.25
CA ALA A 75 5.25 13.47 5.48
C ALA A 75 5.81 12.22 6.17
N GLY A 76 7.07 12.25 6.61
CA GLY A 76 7.69 11.13 7.30
C GLY A 76 9.05 11.47 7.88
N ASP A 77 9.74 10.45 8.40
CA ASP A 77 11.04 10.64 9.08
C ASP A 77 12.08 11.33 8.20
N PHE A 78 12.06 11.05 6.89
CA PHE A 78 12.98 11.61 5.89
C PHE A 78 12.76 13.09 5.57
N ASN A 79 11.65 13.69 5.99
CA ASN A 79 11.39 15.13 5.81
C ASN A 79 10.94 15.84 7.08
N SER A 80 11.25 15.26 8.24
CA SER A 80 10.89 15.78 9.56
C SER A 80 9.37 16.00 9.72
N TRP A 81 8.56 15.11 9.14
CA TRP A 81 7.10 15.15 9.23
C TRP A 81 6.47 16.45 8.71
N SER A 82 7.12 17.09 7.73
CA SER A 82 6.63 18.35 7.16
C SER A 82 5.36 18.13 6.34
N ARG A 83 4.31 18.89 6.67
CA ARG A 83 3.01 18.85 5.97
C ARG A 83 3.01 19.53 4.59
N SER A 84 4.03 20.34 4.29
CA SER A 84 4.09 21.16 3.08
C SER A 84 5.24 20.79 2.13
N LYS A 85 6.13 19.87 2.55
CA LYS A 85 7.18 19.33 1.67
C LYS A 85 6.67 18.11 0.91
N ASN A 86 7.38 17.74 -0.15
CA ASN A 86 7.13 16.53 -0.94
C ASN A 86 5.69 16.47 -1.48
N PRO A 87 5.24 17.47 -2.27
CA PRO A 87 3.96 17.39 -2.96
C PRO A 87 3.95 16.21 -3.92
N MET A 88 2.84 15.49 -3.95
CA MET A 88 2.64 14.33 -4.82
C MET A 88 1.96 14.75 -6.13
N GLU A 89 2.31 14.09 -7.22
CA GLU A 89 1.71 14.29 -8.53
C GLU A 89 0.38 13.53 -8.63
N ASN A 90 -0.68 14.20 -9.11
CA ASN A 90 -1.99 13.57 -9.32
C ASN A 90 -2.08 12.95 -10.73
N ASP A 91 -2.17 11.63 -10.79
CA ASP A 91 -2.44 10.87 -12.00
C ASP A 91 -3.81 10.21 -11.87
N ASN A 92 -4.83 10.84 -12.47
CA ASN A 92 -6.20 10.33 -12.54
C ASN A 92 -6.81 9.91 -11.18
N GLY A 93 -6.54 10.69 -10.12
CA GLY A 93 -7.05 10.43 -8.78
C GLY A 93 -6.14 9.55 -7.92
N ILE A 94 -5.01 9.09 -8.47
CA ILE A 94 -3.96 8.39 -7.74
C ILE A 94 -2.78 9.35 -7.60
N TYR A 95 -2.40 9.66 -6.37
CA TYR A 95 -1.28 10.56 -6.10
C TYR A 95 0.01 9.75 -5.96
N LYS A 96 1.08 10.16 -6.66
CA LYS A 96 2.35 9.44 -6.71
C LYS A 96 3.53 10.32 -6.34
N LEU A 97 4.53 9.73 -5.70
CA LEU A 97 5.84 10.35 -5.48
C LEU A 97 6.92 9.28 -5.41
N THR A 98 7.99 9.46 -6.18
CA THR A 98 9.08 8.49 -6.30
C THR A 98 10.34 9.03 -5.65
N PHE A 99 11.03 8.18 -4.90
CA PHE A 99 12.38 8.43 -4.39
C PHE A 99 13.31 7.30 -4.83
N PRO A 100 14.57 7.60 -5.17
CA PRO A 100 15.58 6.57 -5.33
C PRO A 100 15.86 5.89 -3.98
N LEU A 101 16.12 4.58 -3.98
CA LEU A 101 16.41 3.83 -2.74
C LEU A 101 17.66 4.36 -2.02
N THR A 102 18.58 4.98 -2.75
CA THR A 102 19.80 5.61 -2.21
C THR A 102 19.53 6.77 -1.26
N ASP A 103 18.30 7.32 -1.24
CA ASP A 103 17.90 8.35 -0.29
C ASP A 103 17.60 7.78 1.11
N PHE A 104 17.52 6.45 1.23
CA PHE A 104 17.18 5.75 2.48
C PHE A 104 18.32 4.84 2.93
N GLN A 105 18.47 4.74 4.26
CA GLN A 105 19.39 3.80 4.87
C GLN A 105 18.76 2.41 4.86
N GLU A 106 19.54 1.42 4.44
CA GLU A 106 19.16 0.01 4.49
C GLU A 106 18.95 -0.45 5.94
N ASN A 107 18.04 -1.41 6.12
CA ASN A 107 17.67 -2.02 7.40
C ASN A 107 17.14 -1.04 8.48
N LYS A 108 16.92 0.23 8.13
CA LYS A 108 16.30 1.24 8.99
C LYS A 108 14.79 1.30 8.74
N PRO A 109 13.94 1.22 9.78
CA PRO A 109 12.52 1.49 9.63
C PRO A 109 12.27 3.00 9.46
N TYR A 110 11.46 3.33 8.47
CA TYR A 110 10.94 4.67 8.23
C TYR A 110 9.44 4.68 8.40
N GLN A 111 8.92 5.71 9.05
CA GLN A 111 7.49 5.98 9.20
C GLN A 111 7.06 7.16 8.35
N PHE A 112 5.81 7.11 7.88
CA PHE A 112 5.22 8.17 7.07
C PHE A 112 3.69 8.20 7.14
N LYS A 113 3.13 9.31 6.65
CA LYS A 113 1.71 9.56 6.40
C LYS A 113 1.53 10.43 5.17
N PHE A 114 0.33 10.38 4.61
CA PHE A 114 -0.14 11.37 3.64
C PHE A 114 -0.85 12.51 4.36
N VAL A 115 -0.70 13.73 3.85
CA VAL A 115 -1.39 14.92 4.36
C VAL A 115 -2.16 15.57 3.24
N LEU A 116 -3.47 15.76 3.45
CA LEU A 116 -4.33 16.45 2.49
C LEU A 116 -4.39 17.94 2.84
N ASN A 117 -4.23 18.78 1.81
CA ASN A 117 -4.35 20.23 1.93
C ASN A 117 -3.46 20.81 3.04
N GLU A 118 -2.31 20.19 3.32
CA GLU A 118 -1.38 20.54 4.41
C GLU A 118 -1.99 20.52 5.84
N GLN A 119 -3.22 20.02 6.01
CA GLN A 119 -3.99 20.15 7.25
C GLN A 119 -4.51 18.83 7.80
N TRP A 120 -4.78 17.87 6.92
CA TRP A 120 -5.52 16.65 7.26
C TRP A 120 -4.61 15.44 7.16
N TRP A 121 -4.25 14.86 8.30
CA TRP A 121 -3.48 13.63 8.35
C TRP A 121 -4.35 12.46 7.92
N VAL A 122 -3.93 11.73 6.90
CA VAL A 122 -4.61 10.49 6.49
C VAL A 122 -4.37 9.42 7.53
N GLU A 123 -5.46 8.82 8.02
CA GLU A 123 -5.39 7.75 9.00
C GLU A 123 -5.47 6.39 8.31
N PRO A 124 -4.43 5.55 8.39
CA PRO A 124 -4.46 4.22 7.79
C PRO A 124 -5.52 3.36 8.47
N SER A 125 -6.15 2.49 7.68
CA SER A 125 -7.12 1.54 8.23
C SER A 125 -6.40 0.52 9.12
N PRO A 126 -7.01 0.02 10.21
CA PRO A 126 -6.38 -0.95 11.12
C PRO A 126 -5.86 -2.24 10.46
N ASN A 127 -6.33 -2.55 9.25
CA ASN A 127 -5.99 -3.74 8.48
C ASN A 127 -4.90 -3.47 7.41
N MET A 128 -4.43 -2.23 7.27
CA MET A 128 -3.25 -1.91 6.48
C MET A 128 -2.04 -2.23 7.35
N ASN A 129 -1.06 -2.98 6.81
CA ASN A 129 0.07 -3.57 7.54
C ASN A 129 0.78 -2.58 8.48
N ASP A 130 0.29 -2.49 9.71
CA ASP A 130 0.87 -1.69 10.79
C ASP A 130 1.79 -2.59 11.61
N LYS A 131 3.10 -2.38 11.51
CA LYS A 131 4.04 -3.03 12.43
C LYS A 131 4.26 -2.23 13.73
N TYR A 132 3.69 -1.02 13.87
CA TYR A 132 3.92 -0.18 15.05
C TYR A 132 2.66 0.55 15.53
N LYS A 133 2.25 0.29 16.78
CA LYS A 133 1.22 1.05 17.51
C LYS A 133 1.91 2.17 18.30
N THR A 134 1.36 3.38 18.30
CA THR A 134 1.81 4.45 19.22
C THR A 134 0.94 4.46 20.47
N ASN A 135 1.53 4.65 21.66
CA ASN A 135 0.83 4.68 22.96
C ASN A 135 0.10 6.01 23.26
N LEU A 136 -0.29 6.77 22.25
CA LEU A 136 -1.21 7.90 22.43
C LEU A 136 -2.61 7.29 22.46
N GLY A 137 -3.48 7.72 23.38
CA GLY A 137 -4.87 7.25 23.50
C GLY A 137 -5.79 7.52 22.29
N ASN A 138 -5.21 7.83 21.12
CA ASN A 138 -5.85 8.02 19.84
C ASN A 138 -5.45 6.87 18.90
N HIS A 139 -6.43 6.30 18.18
CA HIS A 139 -6.25 5.22 17.20
C HIS A 139 -5.44 5.61 15.93
N SER A 140 -4.71 6.72 15.98
CA SER A 140 -3.87 7.23 14.91
C SER A 140 -2.63 6.35 14.76
N LYS A 141 -2.27 5.98 13.53
CA LYS A 141 -1.14 5.09 13.25
C LYS A 141 -0.37 5.56 12.02
N ASN A 142 0.90 5.18 11.91
CA ASN A 142 1.77 5.54 10.80
C ASN A 142 2.01 4.33 9.89
N LEU A 143 2.09 4.56 8.59
CA LEU A 143 2.60 3.56 7.67
C LEU A 143 4.11 3.44 7.83
N SER A 144 4.67 2.27 7.54
CA SER A 144 6.11 2.04 7.66
C SER A 144 6.69 1.21 6.51
N PHE A 145 7.95 1.48 6.18
CA PHE A 145 8.73 0.68 5.24
C PHE A 145 10.15 0.47 5.76
N ILE A 146 10.81 -0.58 5.24
CA ILE A 146 12.22 -0.88 5.46
C ILE A 146 12.79 -1.23 4.09
N ILE A 147 13.92 -0.62 3.73
CA ILE A 147 14.70 -1.04 2.56
C ILE A 147 15.62 -2.18 3.03
N GLN A 148 15.56 -3.33 2.37
CA GLN A 148 16.40 -4.50 2.69
C GLN A 148 17.56 -4.58 1.71
N GLU A 149 18.71 -5.06 2.18
CA GLU A 149 19.78 -5.53 1.29
C GLU A 149 19.25 -6.74 0.48
N ASN A 150 19.60 -6.79 -0.81
CA ASN A 150 19.34 -7.96 -1.66
C ASN A 150 20.32 -9.10 -1.37
#